data_AF-A0A6B1FW74-F1
#
_entry.id   AF-A0A6B1FW74-F1
#
_cell.length_a   1.000
_cell.length_b   1.000
_cell.length_c   1.000
_cell.angle_alpha   90.00
_cell.angle_beta   90.00
_cell.angle_gamma   90.00
#
_symmetry.space_group_name_H-M   'P 1'
#
loop_
_entity.id
_entity.type
_entity.pdbx_description
1 polymer ?
#
loop_
_entity_poly.entity_id
_entity_poly.type
_entity_poly.pdbx_seq_one_letter_code
_entity_poly.pdbx_strand_id
1 'polypeptide(L)'
;PNPPDFLEKGLALFAELWTPILDVFSENGVKFGLEVHPTEIAFDIHSAQNAIDALNGHEAFGFNYDPSHFGYQGVDYVGFIRRFADRIFHVHMKDVGWADGGKEAGVFGGHAEFGDHRRFWDFRSVGRGKINFEEIMRALNDIGYNGPLSIEWEDAGMDREHGATESCAYTRQIDFAPSEIAFDAAFAE
;
A
#
# COMPACT_ATOMS: atom_id res chain seq x y z
N PRO A 1 -23.60 13.72 8.47
CA PRO A 1 -22.46 13.66 9.41
C PRO A 1 -22.64 12.45 10.33
N ASN A 2 -21.56 11.74 10.63
CA ASN A 2 -21.62 10.56 11.48
C ASN A 2 -21.78 10.95 12.96
N PRO A 3 -22.34 10.08 13.81
CA PRO A 3 -22.35 10.26 15.26
C PRO A 3 -20.93 10.46 15.82
N PRO A 4 -20.78 11.22 16.93
CA PRO A 4 -19.45 11.55 17.49
C PRO A 4 -18.67 10.32 17.99
N ASP A 5 -19.36 9.24 18.36
CA ASP A 5 -18.80 7.98 18.87
C ASP A 5 -18.67 6.90 17.78
N PHE A 6 -19.00 7.21 16.53
CA PHE A 6 -19.00 6.23 15.44
C PHE A 6 -17.62 5.58 15.22
N LEU A 7 -16.56 6.40 15.26
CA LEU A 7 -15.18 5.91 15.10
C LEU A 7 -14.75 5.04 16.28
N GLU A 8 -14.99 5.49 17.52
CA GLU A 8 -14.63 4.76 18.74
C GLU A 8 -15.31 3.38 18.77
N LYS A 9 -16.62 3.33 18.49
CA LYS A 9 -17.37 2.07 18.41
C LYS A 9 -16.88 1.15 17.30
N GLY A 10 -16.52 1.71 16.14
CA GLY A 10 -15.97 0.95 15.02
C GLY A 10 -14.63 0.30 15.38
N LEU A 11 -13.72 1.06 15.99
CA LEU A 11 -12.41 0.57 16.42
C LEU A 11 -12.53 -0.45 17.57
N ALA A 12 -13.43 -0.23 18.52
CA ALA A 12 -13.68 -1.18 19.61
C ALA A 12 -14.23 -2.52 19.07
N LEU A 13 -15.18 -2.47 18.13
CA LEU A 13 -15.71 -3.67 17.48
C LEU A 13 -14.63 -4.38 16.64
N PHE A 14 -13.81 -3.62 15.92
CA PHE A 14 -12.66 -4.16 15.19
C PHE A 14 -11.73 -4.93 16.15
N ALA A 15 -11.34 -4.32 17.28
CA ALA A 15 -10.47 -4.95 18.26
C ALA A 15 -11.10 -6.20 18.89
N GLU A 16 -12.39 -6.15 19.25
CA GLU A 16 -13.15 -7.28 19.80
C GLU A 16 -13.14 -8.49 18.85
N LEU A 17 -13.38 -8.25 17.56
CA LEU A 17 -13.47 -9.32 16.56
C LEU A 17 -12.10 -9.83 16.12
N TRP A 18 -11.12 -8.95 15.94
CA TRP A 18 -9.84 -9.30 15.34
C TRP A 18 -8.80 -9.80 16.33
N THR A 19 -8.82 -9.36 17.60
CA THR A 19 -7.83 -9.82 18.58
C THR A 19 -7.81 -11.35 18.72
N PRO A 20 -8.95 -12.05 18.90
CA PRO A 20 -8.93 -13.52 19.00
C PRO A 20 -8.47 -14.22 17.71
N ILE A 21 -8.68 -13.60 16.54
CA ILE A 21 -8.18 -14.11 15.27
C ILE A 21 -6.66 -13.98 15.25
N LEU A 22 -6.14 -12.80 15.60
CA LEU A 22 -4.71 -12.51 15.62
C LEU A 22 -3.95 -13.33 16.66
N ASP A 23 -4.58 -13.68 17.78
CA ASP A 23 -4.03 -14.63 18.76
C ASP A 23 -3.74 -15.99 18.08
N VAL A 24 -4.68 -16.51 17.28
CA VAL A 24 -4.48 -17.75 16.51
C VAL A 24 -3.38 -17.60 15.46
N PHE A 25 -3.24 -16.44 14.80
CA PHE A 25 -2.11 -16.18 13.92
C PHE A 25 -0.78 -16.29 14.69
N SER A 26 -0.67 -15.65 15.87
CA SER A 26 0.51 -15.74 16.74
C SER A 26 0.82 -17.17 17.17
N GLU A 27 -0.19 -17.93 17.61
CA GLU A 27 -0.05 -19.34 18.02
C GLU A 27 0.56 -20.22 16.91
N ASN A 28 0.31 -19.88 15.65
CA ASN A 28 0.80 -20.61 14.49
C ASN A 28 2.07 -20.00 13.87
N GLY A 29 2.63 -18.94 14.47
CA GLY A 29 3.81 -18.25 13.93
C GLY A 29 3.53 -17.55 12.60
N VAL A 30 2.28 -17.14 12.34
CA VAL A 30 1.85 -16.46 11.12
C VAL A 30 1.62 -14.98 11.41
N LYS A 31 1.85 -14.13 10.41
CA LYS A 31 1.55 -12.69 10.45
C LYS A 31 0.37 -12.38 9.53
N PHE A 32 -0.48 -11.45 9.93
CA PHE A 32 -1.56 -10.90 9.13
C PHE A 32 -1.15 -9.52 8.60
N GLY A 33 -1.08 -9.37 7.28
CA GLY A 33 -0.87 -8.09 6.61
C GLY A 33 -2.19 -7.54 6.09
N LEU A 34 -2.76 -6.54 6.77
CA LEU A 34 -3.91 -5.80 6.25
C LEU A 34 -3.47 -4.96 5.05
N GLU A 35 -4.18 -5.09 3.93
CA GLU A 35 -4.03 -4.12 2.85
C GLU A 35 -4.80 -2.85 3.20
N VAL A 36 -4.08 -1.73 3.33
CA VAL A 36 -4.70 -0.45 3.69
C VAL A 36 -5.38 0.12 2.45
N HIS A 37 -6.70 -0.03 2.40
CA HIS A 37 -7.50 0.13 1.20
C HIS A 37 -8.85 0.80 1.55
N PRO A 38 -9.44 1.66 0.69
CA PRO A 38 -10.78 2.21 0.90
C PRO A 38 -11.81 1.12 1.24
N THR A 39 -12.81 1.40 2.04
CA THR A 39 -13.79 0.41 2.57
C THR A 39 -13.29 -0.48 3.70
N GLU A 40 -11.97 -0.59 3.93
CA GLU A 40 -11.42 -1.25 5.10
C GLU A 40 -11.46 -0.33 6.34
N ILE A 41 -11.17 -0.91 7.53
CA ILE A 41 -11.03 -0.14 8.77
C ILE A 41 -9.87 0.87 8.70
N ALA A 42 -8.85 0.57 7.91
CA ALA A 42 -7.71 1.43 7.63
C ALA A 42 -7.59 1.63 6.11
N PHE A 43 -7.55 2.89 5.68
CA PHE A 43 -7.50 3.30 4.28
C PHE A 43 -6.54 4.47 4.01
N ASP A 44 -5.78 4.90 5.01
CA ASP A 44 -4.71 5.90 4.95
C ASP A 44 -3.74 5.74 6.14
N ILE A 45 -2.68 6.56 6.22
CA ILE A 45 -1.71 6.54 7.33
C ILE A 45 -2.38 6.75 8.70
N HIS A 46 -3.38 7.63 8.77
CA HIS A 46 -3.99 8.00 10.05
C HIS A 46 -4.87 6.87 10.60
N SER A 47 -5.73 6.32 9.76
CA SER A 47 -6.57 5.18 10.08
C SER A 47 -5.76 3.89 10.30
N ALA A 48 -4.62 3.72 9.60
CA ALA A 48 -3.68 2.63 9.87
C ALA A 48 -3.10 2.70 11.29
N GLN A 49 -2.71 3.89 11.76
CA GLN A 49 -2.30 4.09 13.15
C GLN A 49 -3.45 3.78 14.13
N ASN A 50 -4.66 4.29 13.86
CA ASN A 50 -5.82 4.01 14.71
C ASN A 50 -6.11 2.51 14.83
N ALA A 51 -5.93 1.73 13.76
CA ALA A 51 -6.11 0.28 13.78
C ALA A 51 -5.04 -0.43 14.64
N ILE A 52 -3.78 0.00 14.55
CA ILE A 52 -2.70 -0.51 15.42
C ILE A 52 -3.04 -0.22 16.89
N ASP A 53 -3.44 1.02 17.19
CA ASP A 53 -3.74 1.45 18.55
C ASP A 53 -4.95 0.70 19.13
N ALA A 54 -6.00 0.49 18.32
CA ALA A 54 -7.17 -0.29 18.71
C ALA A 54 -6.83 -1.74 19.08
N LEU A 55 -5.85 -2.33 18.41
CA LEU A 55 -5.34 -3.68 18.69
C LEU A 55 -4.24 -3.70 19.77
N ASN A 56 -4.01 -2.59 20.48
CA ASN A 56 -2.93 -2.43 21.45
C ASN A 56 -1.56 -2.84 20.89
N GLY A 57 -1.32 -2.59 19.60
CA GLY A 57 -0.05 -2.91 18.94
C GLY A 57 0.22 -4.39 18.69
N HIS A 58 -0.81 -5.25 18.67
CA HIS A 58 -0.68 -6.69 18.49
C HIS A 58 0.36 -7.08 17.41
N GLU A 59 1.36 -7.89 17.78
CA GLU A 59 2.54 -8.13 16.92
C GLU A 59 2.23 -8.93 15.65
N ALA A 60 1.18 -9.73 15.63
CA ALA A 60 0.75 -10.43 14.42
C ALA A 60 0.05 -9.52 13.40
N PHE A 61 -0.28 -8.28 13.76
CA PHE A 61 -0.95 -7.34 12.88
C PHE A 61 0.04 -6.35 12.26
N GLY A 62 0.04 -6.29 10.93
CA GLY A 62 0.80 -5.33 10.15
C GLY A 62 0.12 -5.11 8.82
N PHE A 63 0.91 -4.80 7.79
CA PHE A 63 0.41 -4.31 6.51
C PHE A 63 0.93 -5.12 5.34
N ASN A 64 0.02 -5.41 4.40
CA ASN A 64 0.34 -5.59 3.00
C ASN A 64 0.40 -4.19 2.39
N TYR A 65 1.59 -3.74 2.03
CA TYR A 65 1.77 -2.42 1.43
C TYR A 65 1.37 -2.45 -0.04
N ASP A 66 0.37 -1.64 -0.40
CA ASP A 66 -0.05 -1.38 -1.78
C ASP A 66 -0.13 0.15 -2.01
N PRO A 67 0.63 0.74 -2.94
CA PRO A 67 0.65 2.19 -3.13
C PRO A 67 -0.51 2.73 -3.97
N SER A 68 -1.25 1.87 -4.69
CA SER A 68 -2.20 2.28 -5.72
C SER A 68 -3.36 3.11 -5.13
N HIS A 69 -3.85 2.76 -3.95
CA HIS A 69 -4.94 3.50 -3.31
C HIS A 69 -4.48 4.81 -2.69
N PHE A 70 -3.25 4.85 -2.17
CA PHE A 70 -2.68 6.04 -1.57
C PHE A 70 -2.41 7.15 -2.59
N GLY A 71 -1.91 6.79 -3.78
CA GLY A 71 -1.46 7.75 -4.78
C GLY A 71 -2.53 8.75 -5.18
N TYR A 72 -3.72 8.26 -5.58
CA TYR A 72 -4.82 9.14 -5.99
C TYR A 72 -5.52 9.84 -4.81
N GLN A 73 -5.42 9.28 -3.60
CA GLN A 73 -5.93 9.93 -2.38
C GLN A 73 -5.05 11.11 -1.92
N GLY A 74 -3.79 11.17 -2.37
CA GLY A 74 -2.80 12.15 -1.91
C GLY A 74 -2.17 11.77 -0.56
N VAL A 75 -2.18 10.49 -0.20
CA VAL A 75 -1.47 9.98 0.98
C VAL A 75 0.03 9.87 0.66
N ASP A 76 0.88 10.20 1.64
CA ASP A 76 2.34 10.02 1.54
C ASP A 76 2.72 8.53 1.58
N TYR A 77 2.54 7.83 0.46
CA TYR A 77 2.76 6.39 0.35
C TYR A 77 4.22 5.97 0.54
N VAL A 78 5.18 6.86 0.34
CA VAL A 78 6.60 6.57 0.64
C VAL A 78 6.85 6.73 2.14
N GLY A 79 6.31 7.79 2.75
CA GLY A 79 6.32 7.99 4.20
C GLY A 79 5.61 6.87 4.97
N PHE A 80 4.56 6.25 4.40
CA PHE A 80 3.89 5.09 4.99
C PHE A 80 4.86 3.95 5.30
N ILE A 81 5.71 3.58 4.33
CA ILE A 81 6.72 2.50 4.49
C ILE A 81 7.63 2.80 5.67
N ARG A 82 8.19 4.02 5.71
CA ARG A 82 9.12 4.44 6.77
C ARG A 82 8.45 4.56 8.14
N ARG A 83 7.20 5.01 8.16
CA ARG A 83 6.43 5.19 9.40
C ARG A 83 6.07 3.86 10.06
N PHE A 84 5.76 2.84 9.26
CA PHE A 84 5.34 1.52 9.73
C PHE A 84 6.38 0.43 9.40
N ALA A 85 7.66 0.79 9.47
CA ALA A 85 8.80 -0.04 9.05
C ALA A 85 8.80 -1.44 9.67
N ASP A 86 8.41 -1.56 10.93
CA ASP A 86 8.34 -2.81 11.70
C ASP A 86 7.09 -3.66 11.38
N ARG A 87 6.18 -3.14 10.55
CA ARG A 87 4.88 -3.74 10.25
C ARG A 87 4.63 -3.94 8.76
N ILE A 88 5.59 -3.70 7.88
CA ILE A 88 5.46 -4.07 6.47
C ILE A 88 5.76 -5.57 6.31
N PHE A 89 4.71 -6.38 6.20
CA PHE A 89 4.83 -7.84 6.13
C PHE A 89 4.82 -8.36 4.70
N HIS A 90 4.18 -7.65 3.78
CA HIS A 90 4.10 -7.99 2.37
C HIS A 90 3.99 -6.72 1.51
N VAL A 91 4.31 -6.83 0.23
CA VAL A 91 4.31 -5.71 -0.71
C VAL A 91 3.61 -6.12 -2.01
N HIS A 92 2.62 -5.34 -2.40
CA HIS A 92 2.02 -5.36 -3.73
C HIS A 92 2.58 -4.21 -4.58
N MET A 93 3.11 -4.59 -5.73
CA MET A 93 3.43 -3.70 -6.84
C MET A 93 2.16 -3.54 -7.67
N LYS A 94 1.39 -2.50 -7.36
CA LYS A 94 0.17 -2.12 -8.07
C LYS A 94 0.25 -0.65 -8.42
N ASP A 95 -0.14 -0.28 -9.64
CA ASP A 95 0.02 1.07 -10.14
C ASP A 95 -1.34 1.68 -10.51
N VAL A 96 -1.37 3.00 -10.54
CA VAL A 96 -2.58 3.78 -10.77
C VAL A 96 -2.22 5.05 -11.52
N GLY A 97 -3.06 5.45 -12.47
CA GLY A 97 -2.98 6.76 -13.10
C GLY A 97 -4.10 7.66 -12.58
N TRP A 98 -3.83 8.95 -12.40
CA TRP A 98 -4.85 9.96 -12.13
C TRP A 98 -4.65 11.21 -12.98
N ALA A 99 -5.71 12.00 -13.17
CA ALA A 99 -5.67 13.20 -13.99
C ALA A 99 -4.93 14.37 -13.28
N ASP A 100 -4.23 15.21 -14.04
CA ASP A 100 -3.58 16.43 -13.50
C ASP A 100 -4.58 17.55 -13.18
N GLY A 101 -5.83 17.41 -13.63
CA GLY A 101 -6.94 18.30 -13.36
C GLY A 101 -8.23 17.54 -13.12
N GLY A 102 -9.33 18.27 -12.96
CA GLY A 102 -10.65 17.68 -12.73
C GLY A 102 -11.12 16.77 -13.87
N LYS A 103 -11.92 15.77 -13.49
CA LYS A 103 -12.68 14.88 -14.38
C LYS A 103 -14.15 14.88 -13.94
N GLU A 104 -15.03 14.34 -14.77
CA GLU A 104 -16.48 14.29 -14.49
C GLU A 104 -16.77 13.48 -13.22
N ALA A 105 -16.18 12.28 -13.12
CA ALA A 105 -16.16 11.51 -11.89
C ALA A 105 -14.89 11.86 -11.11
N GLY A 106 -15.04 12.53 -9.97
CA GLY A 106 -13.93 12.91 -9.08
C GLY A 106 -13.25 11.73 -8.38
N VAL A 107 -12.46 12.02 -7.34
CA VAL A 107 -11.67 11.00 -6.62
C VAL A 107 -12.49 9.84 -6.04
N PHE A 108 -13.77 10.07 -5.72
CA PHE A 108 -14.68 9.02 -5.25
C PHE A 108 -15.30 8.16 -6.38
N GLY A 109 -14.95 8.43 -7.65
CA GLY A 109 -15.32 7.61 -8.81
C GLY A 109 -16.78 7.72 -9.28
N GLY A 110 -17.71 8.20 -8.43
CA GLY A 110 -19.10 8.46 -8.83
C GLY A 110 -19.85 7.24 -9.37
N HIS A 111 -19.44 6.03 -8.98
CA HIS A 111 -19.93 4.75 -9.50
C HIS A 111 -19.72 4.53 -11.02
N ALA A 112 -18.83 5.28 -11.66
CA ALA A 112 -18.41 4.97 -13.03
C ALA A 112 -17.59 3.67 -13.06
N GLU A 113 -17.72 2.88 -14.12
CA GLU A 113 -16.98 1.61 -14.27
C GLU A 113 -15.46 1.85 -14.48
N PHE A 114 -14.63 0.89 -14.06
CA PHE A 114 -13.21 0.90 -14.41
C PHE A 114 -13.01 0.88 -15.94
N GLY A 115 -12.02 1.62 -16.43
CA GLY A 115 -11.77 1.88 -17.84
C GLY A 115 -12.52 3.09 -18.41
N ASP A 116 -13.49 3.67 -17.69
CA ASP A 116 -14.21 4.85 -18.16
C ASP A 116 -13.32 6.10 -18.09
N HIS A 117 -13.08 6.73 -19.25
CA HIS A 117 -12.19 7.90 -19.39
C HIS A 117 -12.63 9.14 -18.59
N ARG A 118 -13.86 9.12 -18.06
CA ARG A 118 -14.45 10.16 -17.22
C ARG A 118 -14.04 10.05 -15.76
N ARG A 119 -13.42 8.95 -15.33
CA ARG A 119 -12.88 8.78 -13.98
C ARG A 119 -11.65 9.65 -13.75
N PHE A 120 -11.52 10.17 -12.54
CA PHE A 120 -10.35 10.91 -12.09
C PHE A 120 -9.09 10.04 -12.04
N TRP A 121 -9.26 8.77 -11.69
CA TRP A 121 -8.20 7.80 -11.57
C TRP A 121 -8.65 6.42 -12.04
N ASP A 122 -7.68 5.60 -12.45
CA ASP A 122 -7.88 4.22 -12.86
C ASP A 122 -6.60 3.41 -12.67
N PHE A 123 -6.74 2.10 -12.41
CA PHE A 123 -5.58 1.22 -12.26
C PHE A 123 -4.83 1.06 -13.57
N ARG A 124 -3.51 0.88 -13.47
CA ARG A 124 -2.61 0.76 -14.61
C ARG A 124 -1.65 -0.40 -14.39
N SER A 125 -1.19 -0.97 -15.50
CA SER A 125 -0.05 -1.88 -15.45
C SER A 125 1.15 -1.18 -14.79
N VAL A 126 1.91 -1.92 -13.97
CA VAL A 126 3.03 -1.38 -13.20
C VAL A 126 4.06 -0.73 -14.13
N GLY A 127 4.38 0.54 -13.86
CA GLY A 127 5.28 1.34 -14.67
C GLY A 127 4.57 2.22 -15.72
N ARG A 128 3.23 2.19 -15.75
CA ARG A 128 2.40 3.01 -16.68
C ARG A 128 1.48 3.99 -15.97
N GLY A 129 1.41 3.96 -14.65
CA GLY A 129 0.68 4.92 -13.85
C GLY A 129 1.58 6.06 -13.36
N LYS A 130 1.28 6.54 -12.16
CA LYS A 130 1.89 7.72 -11.53
C LYS A 130 2.52 7.42 -10.18
N ILE A 131 2.53 6.16 -9.74
CA ILE A 131 3.25 5.77 -8.52
C ILE A 131 4.76 5.91 -8.75
N ASN A 132 5.43 6.58 -7.82
CA ASN A 132 6.88 6.74 -7.86
C ASN A 132 7.56 5.50 -7.26
N PHE A 133 7.74 4.46 -8.07
CA PHE A 133 8.34 3.22 -7.61
C PHE A 133 9.81 3.35 -7.23
N GLU A 134 10.58 4.27 -7.82
CA GLU A 134 11.98 4.50 -7.44
C GLU A 134 12.09 4.86 -5.94
N GLU A 135 11.23 5.76 -5.46
CA GLU A 135 11.20 6.15 -4.05
C GLU A 135 10.68 5.04 -3.13
N ILE A 136 9.76 4.20 -3.63
CA ILE A 136 9.28 3.01 -2.90
C ILE A 136 10.42 2.02 -2.71
N MET A 137 11.18 1.68 -3.76
CA MET A 137 12.30 0.74 -3.67
C MET A 137 13.36 1.23 -2.68
N ARG A 138 13.64 2.54 -2.68
CA ARG A 138 14.53 3.17 -1.69
C ARG A 138 13.98 3.07 -0.27
N ALA A 139 12.70 3.36 -0.06
CA ALA A 139 12.08 3.26 1.26
C ALA A 139 12.02 1.80 1.78
N LEU A 140 11.79 0.81 0.90
CA LEU A 140 11.85 -0.61 1.25
C LEU A 140 13.27 -1.02 1.65
N ASN A 141 14.28 -0.53 0.91
CA ASN A 141 15.69 -0.70 1.26
C ASN A 141 16.03 -0.03 2.61
N ASP A 142 15.51 1.18 2.88
CA ASP A 142 15.74 1.90 4.13
C ASP A 142 15.26 1.10 5.36
N ILE A 143 14.14 0.37 5.22
CA ILE A 143 13.58 -0.47 6.30
C ILE A 143 14.11 -1.90 6.30
N GLY A 144 14.96 -2.27 5.33
CA GLY A 144 15.51 -3.62 5.19
C GLY A 144 14.45 -4.67 4.83
N TYR A 145 13.42 -4.31 4.07
CA TYR A 145 12.43 -5.27 3.59
C TYR A 145 13.06 -6.23 2.59
N ASN A 146 13.06 -7.53 2.90
CA ASN A 146 13.64 -8.59 2.07
C ASN A 146 12.60 -9.64 1.63
N GLY A 147 11.31 -9.30 1.74
CA GLY A 147 10.21 -10.16 1.28
C GLY A 147 9.98 -10.05 -0.24
N PRO A 148 9.00 -10.80 -0.78
CA PRO A 148 8.67 -10.74 -2.19
C PRO A 148 8.01 -9.41 -2.59
N LEU A 149 8.33 -8.94 -3.80
CA LEU A 149 7.58 -7.88 -4.48
C LEU A 149 6.52 -8.53 -5.37
N SER A 150 5.31 -8.70 -4.83
CA SER A 150 4.23 -9.38 -5.55
C SER A 150 3.60 -8.42 -6.57
N ILE A 151 3.33 -8.88 -7.80
CA ILE A 151 2.62 -8.08 -8.80
C ILE A 151 1.12 -8.32 -8.64
N GLU A 152 0.37 -7.28 -8.30
CA GLU A 152 -1.08 -7.29 -8.44
C GLU A 152 -1.44 -6.52 -9.72
N TRP A 153 -1.76 -7.27 -10.77
CA TRP A 153 -1.98 -6.68 -12.09
C TRP A 153 -3.45 -6.31 -12.32
N GLU A 154 -3.72 -5.03 -12.57
CA GLU A 154 -5.03 -4.52 -13.00
C GLU A 154 -4.87 -3.35 -13.99
N ASP A 155 -5.42 -3.48 -15.20
CA ASP A 155 -5.57 -2.39 -16.17
C ASP A 155 -6.71 -2.73 -17.14
N ALA A 156 -7.82 -1.98 -17.07
CA ALA A 156 -8.99 -2.22 -17.92
C ALA A 156 -8.72 -1.94 -19.41
N GLY A 157 -7.63 -1.23 -19.74
CA GLY A 157 -7.24 -0.87 -21.10
C GLY A 157 -6.18 -1.78 -21.73
N MET A 158 -5.76 -2.85 -21.06
CA MET A 158 -4.63 -3.68 -21.50
C MET A 158 -4.94 -5.19 -21.40
N ASP A 159 -4.29 -5.99 -22.25
CA ASP A 159 -4.33 -7.46 -22.10
C ASP A 159 -3.54 -7.90 -20.86
N ARG A 160 -4.11 -8.84 -20.10
CA ARG A 160 -3.59 -9.27 -18.81
C ARG A 160 -2.25 -9.99 -18.88
N GLU A 161 -2.03 -10.82 -19.91
CA GLU A 161 -0.79 -11.59 -20.01
C GLU A 161 0.35 -10.71 -20.48
N HIS A 162 0.07 -9.83 -21.44
CA HIS A 162 0.99 -8.77 -21.86
C HIS A 162 1.39 -7.88 -20.67
N GLY A 163 0.40 -7.32 -19.97
CA GLY A 163 0.62 -6.40 -18.88
C GLY A 163 1.32 -7.05 -17.68
N ALA A 164 0.92 -8.26 -17.27
CA ALA A 164 1.59 -8.97 -16.17
C ALA A 164 3.06 -9.29 -16.50
N THR A 165 3.34 -9.66 -17.75
CA THR A 165 4.72 -9.90 -18.23
C THR A 165 5.56 -8.63 -18.17
N GLU A 166 5.01 -7.51 -18.66
CA GLU A 166 5.68 -6.21 -18.63
C GLU A 166 5.90 -5.69 -17.20
N SER A 167 4.88 -5.74 -16.35
CA SER A 167 4.97 -5.34 -14.94
C SER A 167 6.08 -6.11 -14.22
N CYS A 168 6.16 -7.42 -14.43
CA CYS A 168 7.20 -8.25 -13.82
C CYS A 168 8.60 -7.89 -14.34
N ALA A 169 8.73 -7.58 -15.63
CA ALA A 169 9.99 -7.12 -16.21
C ALA A 169 10.41 -5.74 -15.65
N TYR A 170 9.48 -4.80 -15.56
CA TYR A 170 9.71 -3.47 -15.01
C TYR A 170 10.12 -3.54 -13.54
N THR A 171 9.40 -4.29 -12.70
CA THR A 171 9.74 -4.44 -11.27
C THR A 171 11.16 -5.00 -11.09
N ARG A 172 11.57 -6.00 -11.88
CA ARG A 172 12.96 -6.50 -11.85
C ARG A 172 14.00 -5.48 -12.29
N GLN A 173 13.64 -4.55 -13.18
CA GLN A 173 14.54 -3.51 -13.66
C GLN A 173 14.81 -2.45 -12.58
N ILE A 174 13.79 -2.11 -11.77
CA ILE A 174 13.89 -1.13 -10.70
C ILE A 174 14.31 -1.72 -9.36
N ASP A 175 14.39 -3.06 -9.26
CA ASP A 175 14.89 -3.76 -8.08
C ASP A 175 16.41 -3.80 -8.08
N PHE A 176 16.99 -3.18 -7.06
CA PHE A 176 18.43 -3.03 -6.91
C PHE A 176 18.85 -3.18 -5.44
N ALA A 177 20.05 -3.74 -5.26
CA ALA A 177 20.66 -3.85 -3.94
C ALA A 177 21.08 -2.47 -3.41
N PRO A 178 20.83 -2.16 -2.12
CA PRO A 178 21.36 -0.96 -1.49
C PRO A 178 22.88 -1.02 -1.36
N SER A 179 23.52 0.15 -1.21
CA SER A 179 24.96 0.21 -0.92
C SER A 179 25.25 -0.29 0.49
N GLU A 180 26.25 -1.17 0.65
CA GLU A 180 26.73 -1.62 1.96
C GLU A 180 27.65 -0.59 2.64
N ILE A 181 28.10 0.43 1.90
CA ILE A 181 29.00 1.47 2.38
C ILE A 181 28.27 2.81 2.40
N ALA A 182 28.35 3.51 3.53
CA ALA A 182 27.89 4.90 3.62
C ALA A 182 28.71 5.76 2.64
N PHE A 183 28.03 6.57 1.82
CA PHE A 183 28.66 7.31 0.73
C PHE A 183 29.90 8.12 1.19
N ASP A 184 29.77 8.89 2.27
CA ASP A 184 30.89 9.69 2.81
C ASP A 184 32.04 8.82 3.36
N ALA A 185 31.73 7.64 3.88
CA ALA A 185 32.76 6.71 4.38
C ALA A 185 33.59 6.11 3.25
N ALA A 186 33.05 6.00 2.03
CA ALA A 186 33.77 5.48 0.86
C ALA A 186 34.92 6.38 0.38
N PHE A 187 34.98 7.63 0.85
CA PHE A 187 36.01 8.61 0.48
C PHE A 187 36.94 8.98 1.65
N ALA A 188 36.82 8.29 2.79
CA ALA A 188 37.64 8.53 3.97
C ALA A 188 38.98 7.75 3.96
N GLU A 189 39.28 7.03 2.88
CA GLU A 189 40.54 6.29 2.64
C GLU A 189 41.60 7.10 1.87
#